data_AF-A0AAJ2IGX7-F1
#
_entry.id   AF-A0AAJ2IGX7-F1
#
_cell.length_a   1.000
_cell.length_b   1.000
_cell.length_c   1.000
_cell.angle_alpha   90.00
_cell.angle_beta   90.00
_cell.angle_gamma   90.00
#
_symmetry.space_group_name_H-M   'P 1'
#
loop_
_entity.id
_entity.type
_entity.pdbx_description
1 polymer ?
#
loop_
_entity_poly.entity_id
_entity_poly.type
_entity_poly.pdbx_seq_one_letter_code
_entity_poly.pdbx_strand_id
1 'polypeptide(L)'
;MTPKGRAALRKPSEEVILGVWRRWLTHGAIDEFSRVEAIKGQRGTNVLSAGTLGLFDLDYRDPVGARTDYHSNWGSDHLDTLSRYDGLRRIRLTPLGAYALGLVDTFSPAGDTAEISQLTVLPNLDIAVLRGITHTERLTLAAFATQTADHTWNVSPSTLTAALGAGRDLTEFTDFLHRRAEHELPSTLTTLIDDVRRRGAQLIDRGHLRVIECADPATAMLIASDRRTRQLCGLLGDRFLGVQPEHESKFRTALLKLGFGLPAE
;
A
#
# COMPACT_ATOMS: atom_id res chain seq x y z
N MET A 1 -1.72 3.46 -4.72
CA MET A 1 -2.03 2.44 -3.69
C MET A 1 -3.54 2.28 -3.57
N THR A 2 -4.07 1.05 -3.45
CA THR A 2 -5.53 0.81 -3.43
C THR A 2 -6.18 1.22 -2.09
N PRO A 3 -7.51 1.43 -2.03
CA PRO A 3 -8.22 1.70 -0.77
C PRO A 3 -7.99 0.62 0.29
N LYS A 4 -7.94 -0.66 -0.12
CA LYS A 4 -7.63 -1.79 0.77
C LYS A 4 -6.20 -1.72 1.32
N GLY A 5 -5.23 -1.31 0.49
CA GLY A 5 -3.85 -1.08 0.92
C GLY A 5 -3.74 0.05 1.95
N ARG A 6 -4.45 1.17 1.74
CA ARG A 6 -4.52 2.27 2.73
C ARG A 6 -5.14 1.83 4.05
N ALA A 7 -6.23 1.05 4.00
CA ALA A 7 -6.87 0.53 5.20
C ALA A 7 -5.97 -0.45 5.96
N ALA A 8 -5.14 -1.23 5.25
CA ALA A 8 -4.18 -2.15 5.86
C ALA A 8 -3.11 -1.41 6.67
N LEU A 9 -2.58 -0.28 6.18
CA LEU A 9 -1.58 0.51 6.91
C LEU A 9 -2.06 1.07 8.26
N ARG A 10 -3.38 1.15 8.47
CA ARG A 10 -3.98 1.65 9.72
C ARG A 10 -4.24 0.57 10.76
N LYS A 11 -3.96 -0.69 10.44
CA LYS A 11 -4.13 -1.84 11.35
C LYS A 11 -2.77 -2.27 11.91
N PRO A 12 -2.74 -2.97 13.06
CA PRO A 12 -1.53 -3.62 13.54
C PRO A 12 -0.92 -4.49 12.43
N SER A 13 0.37 -4.34 12.18
CA SER A 13 1.05 -4.94 11.03
C SER A 13 1.00 -6.46 11.08
N GLU A 14 1.06 -7.04 12.28
CA GLU A 14 0.88 -8.46 12.57
C GLU A 14 -0.49 -8.99 12.13
N GLU A 15 -1.58 -8.23 12.34
CA GLU A 15 -2.92 -8.63 11.90
C GLU A 15 -3.03 -8.58 10.38
N VAL A 16 -2.41 -7.58 9.75
CA VAL A 16 -2.38 -7.43 8.29
C VAL A 16 -1.60 -8.59 7.67
N ILE A 17 -0.40 -8.88 8.19
CA ILE A 17 0.46 -9.99 7.73
C ILE A 17 -0.28 -11.31 7.92
N LEU A 18 -0.91 -11.54 9.08
CA LEU A 18 -1.74 -12.72 9.34
C LEU A 18 -2.91 -12.83 8.35
N GLY A 19 -3.58 -11.73 8.06
CA GLY A 19 -4.69 -11.69 7.10
C GLY A 19 -4.24 -12.00 5.67
N VAL A 20 -3.09 -11.47 5.25
CA VAL A 20 -2.46 -11.77 3.96
C VAL A 20 -2.04 -13.24 3.91
N TRP A 21 -1.40 -13.73 4.96
CA TRP A 21 -0.99 -15.12 5.13
C TRP A 21 -2.18 -16.07 4.99
N ARG A 22 -3.26 -15.88 5.76
CA ARG A 22 -4.48 -16.70 5.70
C ARG A 22 -5.16 -16.67 4.34
N ARG A 23 -5.18 -15.50 3.68
CA ARG A 23 -5.74 -15.38 2.32
C ARG A 23 -4.89 -16.13 1.31
N TRP A 24 -3.58 -16.05 1.43
CA TRP A 24 -2.67 -16.78 0.56
C TRP A 24 -2.76 -18.29 0.77
N LEU A 25 -2.82 -18.76 2.02
CA LEU A 25 -3.10 -20.16 2.37
C LEU A 25 -4.33 -20.72 1.65
N THR A 26 -5.35 -19.88 1.43
CA THR A 26 -6.64 -20.29 0.86
C THR A 26 -6.79 -20.04 -0.64
N HIS A 27 -6.00 -19.14 -1.25
CA HIS A 27 -6.20 -18.68 -2.64
C HIS A 27 -4.90 -18.57 -3.48
N GLY A 28 -3.75 -19.04 -2.99
CA GLY A 28 -2.48 -19.04 -3.73
C GLY A 28 -2.50 -19.99 -4.93
N ALA A 29 -2.09 -19.52 -6.11
CA ALA A 29 -2.16 -20.28 -7.37
C ALA A 29 -1.01 -21.30 -7.58
N ILE A 30 0.04 -21.26 -6.76
CA ILE A 30 1.23 -22.11 -6.92
C ILE A 30 1.59 -22.73 -5.56
N ASP A 31 1.49 -24.06 -5.48
CA ASP A 31 1.81 -24.86 -4.29
C ASP A 31 3.17 -25.55 -4.45
N GLU A 32 4.26 -24.84 -4.13
CA GLU A 32 5.63 -25.37 -4.28
C GLU A 32 6.15 -26.13 -3.06
N PHE A 33 5.43 -26.08 -1.94
CA PHE A 33 5.85 -26.66 -0.66
C PHE A 33 5.34 -28.10 -0.44
N SER A 34 4.30 -28.52 -1.17
CA SER A 34 3.91 -29.93 -1.27
C SER A 34 4.98 -30.84 -1.89
N ARG A 35 6.11 -30.28 -2.37
CA ARG A 35 7.20 -31.00 -3.02
C ARG A 35 8.41 -31.27 -2.12
N VAL A 36 8.37 -30.88 -0.83
CA VAL A 36 9.48 -31.08 0.12
C VAL A 36 9.08 -32.08 1.21
N GLU A 37 9.46 -33.34 1.05
CA GLU A 37 9.10 -34.42 1.98
C GLU A 37 9.94 -34.47 3.27
N ALA A 38 10.96 -33.60 3.39
CA ALA A 38 11.92 -33.66 4.49
C ALA A 38 11.42 -33.11 5.85
N ILE A 39 10.25 -32.46 5.89
CA ILE A 39 9.69 -31.87 7.12
C ILE A 39 8.55 -32.75 7.64
N LYS A 40 8.83 -33.49 8.72
CA LYS A 40 7.87 -34.39 9.36
C LYS A 40 6.73 -33.56 10.00
N GLY A 41 5.51 -33.66 9.44
CA GLY A 41 4.29 -33.02 9.96
C GLY A 41 3.59 -32.01 9.02
N GLN A 42 4.01 -31.88 7.75
CA GLN A 42 3.74 -30.69 6.94
C GLN A 42 2.61 -30.81 5.89
N ARG A 43 1.39 -31.18 6.28
CA ARG A 43 0.19 -31.08 5.40
C ARG A 43 -0.47 -29.69 5.46
N GLY A 44 0.31 -28.62 5.32
CA GLY A 44 -0.18 -27.24 5.29
C GLY A 44 0.29 -26.54 4.01
N THR A 45 -0.65 -26.11 3.17
CA THR A 45 -0.46 -25.50 1.85
C THR A 45 0.38 -24.21 1.91
N ASN A 46 1.14 -23.91 0.85
CA ASN A 46 1.78 -22.61 0.57
C ASN A 46 2.89 -22.17 1.57
N VAL A 47 4.21 -22.32 1.28
CA VAL A 47 5.29 -21.76 2.18
C VAL A 47 6.54 -21.13 1.50
N LEU A 48 6.57 -20.78 0.19
CA LEU A 48 7.74 -20.07 -0.38
C LEU A 48 7.66 -18.52 -0.41
N SER A 49 6.69 -17.91 0.29
CA SER A 49 6.66 -16.46 0.55
C SER A 49 6.68 -16.12 2.05
N ALA A 50 6.90 -17.12 2.90
CA ALA A 50 6.85 -16.94 4.36
C ALA A 50 8.14 -16.29 4.90
N GLY A 51 9.30 -16.58 4.29
CA GLY A 51 10.57 -15.96 4.66
C GLY A 51 10.63 -14.47 4.33
N THR A 52 10.09 -14.05 3.18
CA THR A 52 10.01 -12.63 2.79
C THR A 52 9.04 -11.83 3.65
N LEU A 53 8.07 -12.49 4.29
CA LEU A 53 7.19 -11.92 5.30
C LEU A 53 7.80 -11.95 6.72
N GLY A 54 9.01 -12.49 6.89
CA GLY A 54 9.69 -12.60 8.18
C GLY A 54 9.11 -13.67 9.11
N LEU A 55 8.33 -14.63 8.60
CA LEU A 55 7.76 -15.72 9.40
C LEU A 55 8.81 -16.80 9.75
N PHE A 56 9.82 -16.95 8.89
CA PHE A 56 10.94 -17.85 9.10
C PHE A 56 12.23 -17.17 8.67
N ASP A 57 13.31 -17.42 9.39
CA ASP A 57 14.64 -17.13 8.90
C ASP A 57 15.23 -18.40 8.27
N LEU A 58 15.93 -18.19 7.17
CA LEU A 58 16.59 -19.23 6.40
C LEU A 58 18.09 -18.92 6.38
N ASP A 59 18.90 -19.87 6.83
CA ASP A 59 20.33 -19.89 6.53
C ASP A 59 20.51 -20.72 5.27
N TYR A 60 20.70 -20.04 4.14
CA TYR A 60 20.81 -20.63 2.81
C TYR A 60 22.09 -20.17 2.14
N ARG A 61 22.83 -21.11 1.57
CA ARG A 61 24.00 -20.85 0.73
C ARG A 61 23.76 -21.39 -0.68
N ASP A 62 24.68 -21.07 -1.59
CA ASP A 62 24.65 -21.67 -2.93
C ASP A 62 24.57 -23.20 -2.82
N PRO A 63 23.57 -23.85 -3.48
CA PRO A 63 23.39 -25.29 -3.39
C PRO A 63 24.52 -26.06 -4.08
N VAL A 64 25.24 -25.46 -5.05
CA VAL A 64 26.36 -26.09 -5.77
C VAL A 64 27.49 -26.43 -4.81
N GLY A 65 27.82 -27.72 -4.72
CA GLY A 65 28.79 -28.21 -3.75
C GLY A 65 28.36 -28.01 -2.29
N ALA A 66 27.07 -27.80 -2.03
CA ALA A 66 26.57 -27.64 -0.68
C ALA A 66 26.54 -28.96 0.11
N ARG A 67 26.40 -30.05 -0.62
CA ARG A 67 26.39 -31.41 -0.14
C ARG A 67 27.16 -32.29 -1.11
N THR A 68 27.72 -33.37 -0.60
CA THR A 68 28.47 -34.34 -1.40
C THR A 68 28.07 -35.78 -1.09
N ASP A 69 27.08 -35.96 -0.19
CA ASP A 69 26.64 -37.25 0.33
C ASP A 69 25.69 -38.00 -0.60
N TYR A 70 25.36 -37.42 -1.75
CA TYR A 70 24.50 -38.03 -2.75
C TYR A 70 25.26 -38.65 -3.93
N HIS A 71 26.54 -38.32 -4.14
CA HIS A 71 27.31 -38.76 -5.32
C HIS A 71 27.50 -40.28 -5.42
N SER A 72 27.29 -41.05 -4.34
CA SER A 72 27.30 -42.51 -4.40
C SER A 72 26.00 -43.11 -4.96
N ASN A 73 24.97 -42.29 -5.22
CA ASN A 73 23.71 -42.74 -5.76
C ASN A 73 23.81 -42.94 -7.28
N TRP A 74 23.19 -44.01 -7.77
CA TRP A 74 23.15 -44.32 -9.20
C TRP A 74 22.60 -43.14 -10.01
N GLY A 75 23.39 -42.62 -10.96
CA GLY A 75 22.99 -41.53 -11.85
C GLY A 75 23.17 -40.12 -11.29
N SER A 76 23.89 -39.96 -10.17
CA SER A 76 24.13 -38.66 -9.52
C SER A 76 25.58 -38.14 -9.65
N ASP A 77 26.45 -38.89 -10.35
CA ASP A 77 27.89 -38.62 -10.47
C ASP A 77 28.21 -37.27 -11.14
N HIS A 78 27.30 -36.77 -11.97
CA HIS A 78 27.46 -35.52 -12.73
C HIS A 78 26.60 -34.37 -12.19
N LEU A 79 25.95 -34.55 -11.04
CA LEU A 79 25.07 -33.54 -10.47
C LEU A 79 25.85 -32.61 -9.54
N ASP A 80 25.92 -31.32 -9.93
CA ASP A 80 26.46 -30.25 -9.09
C ASP A 80 25.64 -30.02 -7.81
N THR A 81 24.34 -30.37 -7.86
CA THR A 81 23.36 -30.38 -6.76
C THR A 81 22.32 -31.45 -6.99
N LEU A 82 21.79 -32.05 -5.92
CA LEU A 82 20.63 -32.95 -5.96
C LEU A 82 19.31 -32.16 -5.95
N SER A 83 19.28 -31.01 -5.28
CA SER A 83 18.10 -30.16 -5.17
C SER A 83 18.45 -28.69 -4.93
N ARG A 84 17.52 -27.80 -5.29
CA ARG A 84 17.57 -26.38 -4.91
C ARG A 84 17.66 -26.15 -3.40
N TYR A 85 17.34 -27.15 -2.59
CA TYR A 85 17.38 -27.06 -1.13
C TYR A 85 18.71 -27.53 -0.52
N ASP A 86 19.67 -28.01 -1.31
CA ASP A 86 20.94 -28.52 -0.76
C ASP A 86 21.75 -27.44 -0.02
N GLY A 87 21.53 -26.18 -0.42
CA GLY A 87 22.08 -25.01 0.22
C GLY A 87 21.43 -24.64 1.57
N LEU A 88 20.30 -25.26 1.93
CA LEU A 88 19.58 -24.95 3.16
C LEU A 88 20.26 -25.59 4.36
N ARG A 89 20.79 -24.76 5.25
CA ARG A 89 21.51 -25.19 6.45
C ARG A 89 20.59 -25.26 7.66
N ARG A 90 19.78 -24.22 7.86
CA ARG A 90 18.95 -24.04 9.05
C ARG A 90 17.68 -23.29 8.70
N ILE A 91 16.61 -23.64 9.41
CA ILE A 91 15.35 -22.90 9.43
C ILE A 91 15.11 -22.50 10.88
N ARG A 92 14.80 -21.22 11.11
CA ARG A 92 14.34 -20.73 12.42
C ARG A 92 12.94 -20.18 12.28
N LEU A 93 12.03 -20.65 13.13
CA LEU A 93 10.70 -20.05 13.26
C LEU A 93 10.82 -18.73 14.04
N THR A 94 10.32 -17.62 13.50
CA THR A 94 10.30 -16.33 14.20
C THR A 94 9.09 -16.25 15.14
N PRO A 95 9.08 -15.36 16.16
CA PRO A 95 7.88 -15.13 16.98
C PRO A 95 6.65 -14.74 16.15
N LEU A 96 6.86 -13.97 15.07
CA LEU A 96 5.79 -13.63 14.12
C LEU A 96 5.29 -14.87 13.37
N GLY A 97 6.20 -15.74 12.93
CA GLY A 97 5.84 -17.03 12.33
C GLY A 97 5.06 -17.93 13.28
N ALA A 98 5.48 -18.02 14.54
CA ALA A 98 4.78 -18.80 15.56
C ALA A 98 3.34 -18.32 15.76
N TYR A 99 3.13 -17.00 15.79
CA TYR A 99 1.80 -16.41 15.85
C TYR A 99 0.99 -16.67 14.56
N ALA A 100 1.61 -16.50 13.39
CA ALA A 100 0.95 -16.73 12.10
C ALA A 100 0.49 -18.18 11.90
N LEU A 101 1.23 -19.13 12.46
CA LEU A 101 0.91 -20.56 12.46
C LEU A 101 -0.04 -20.98 13.59
N GLY A 102 -0.43 -20.06 14.49
CA GLY A 102 -1.31 -20.36 15.63
C GLY A 102 -0.64 -21.20 16.72
N LEU A 103 0.70 -21.20 16.79
CA LEU A 103 1.46 -21.87 17.84
C LEU A 103 1.51 -21.04 19.13
N VAL A 104 1.26 -19.74 19.02
CA VAL A 104 1.06 -18.82 20.14
C VAL A 104 -0.16 -17.94 19.85
N ASP A 105 -0.95 -17.65 20.88
CA ASP A 105 -2.21 -16.89 20.74
C ASP A 105 -1.98 -15.37 20.67
N THR A 106 -0.82 -14.90 21.10
CA THR A 106 -0.48 -13.48 21.17
C THR A 106 0.89 -13.23 20.58
N PHE A 107 0.99 -12.23 19.71
CA PHE A 107 2.25 -11.68 19.25
C PHE A 107 2.52 -10.37 19.96
N SER A 108 3.66 -10.30 20.66
CA SER A 108 4.26 -9.02 21.03
C SER A 108 5.44 -8.81 20.08
N PRO A 109 5.49 -7.67 19.36
CA PRO A 109 6.73 -7.29 18.69
C PRO A 109 7.84 -7.30 19.75
N ALA A 110 9.02 -7.83 19.41
CA ALA A 110 10.20 -7.52 20.20
C ALA A 110 10.28 -5.98 20.18
N GLY A 111 10.08 -5.36 21.35
CA GLY A 111 9.94 -3.92 21.43
C GLY A 111 11.07 -3.24 20.68
N ASP A 112 10.75 -2.13 20.00
CA ASP A 112 11.76 -1.20 19.50
C ASP A 112 12.64 -0.76 20.69
N THR A 113 13.64 -1.56 21.04
CA THR A 113 14.77 -1.17 21.87
C THR A 113 15.79 -0.37 21.05
N ALA A 114 15.48 -0.07 19.78
CA ALA A 114 16.13 1.01 19.06
C ALA A 114 15.79 2.30 19.80
N GLU A 115 16.82 2.98 20.32
CA GLU A 115 16.69 4.28 20.97
C GLU A 115 15.73 5.16 20.15
N ILE A 116 14.58 5.50 20.73
CA ILE A 116 13.60 6.36 20.07
C ILE A 116 14.31 7.68 19.77
N SER A 117 14.41 8.01 18.49
CA SER A 117 15.10 9.21 18.05
C SER A 117 14.35 10.43 18.58
N GLN A 118 14.92 11.12 19.56
CA GLN A 118 14.37 12.37 20.06
C GLN A 118 14.44 13.43 18.98
N LEU A 119 13.37 14.19 18.82
CA LEU A 119 13.29 15.28 17.86
C LEU A 119 12.82 16.57 18.53
N THR A 120 13.19 17.69 17.92
CA THR A 120 12.71 19.02 18.28
C THR A 120 12.08 19.63 17.05
N VAL A 121 10.84 20.08 17.20
CA VAL A 121 10.11 20.82 16.16
C VAL A 121 10.25 22.30 16.47
N LEU A 122 10.88 23.04 15.57
CA LEU A 122 11.14 24.45 15.71
C LEU A 122 9.97 25.28 15.16
N PRO A 123 9.75 26.52 15.65
CA PRO A 123 8.67 27.38 15.17
C PRO A 123 8.75 27.73 13.68
N ASN A 124 9.95 27.63 13.08
CA ASN A 124 10.19 27.81 11.65
C ASN A 124 9.83 26.54 10.82
N LEU A 125 9.22 25.53 11.45
CA LEU A 125 8.78 24.27 10.86
C LEU A 125 9.90 23.31 10.46
N ASP A 126 11.12 23.55 10.96
CA ASP A 126 12.19 22.58 10.90
C ASP A 126 12.01 21.54 12.01
N ILE A 127 12.22 20.28 11.65
CA ILE A 127 12.29 19.12 12.53
C ILE A 127 13.75 18.73 12.60
N ALA A 128 14.37 18.98 13.75
CA ALA A 128 15.73 18.57 14.04
C ALA A 128 15.71 17.26 14.83
N VAL A 129 16.41 16.24 14.34
CA VAL A 129 16.55 14.96 15.02
C VAL A 129 17.87 14.97 15.82
N LEU A 130 17.78 14.79 17.12
CA LEU A 130 18.90 14.99 18.06
C LEU A 130 19.86 13.79 18.08
N ARG A 131 19.34 12.56 18.02
CA ARG A 131 20.15 11.32 18.09
C ARG A 131 19.49 10.18 17.36
N GLY A 132 20.28 9.51 16.51
CA GLY A 132 19.82 8.37 15.73
C GLY A 132 18.70 8.75 14.78
N ILE A 133 18.56 8.03 13.68
CA ILE A 133 17.27 7.98 12.99
C ILE A 133 17.17 6.60 12.37
N THR A 134 16.15 5.86 12.78
CA THR A 134 15.87 4.57 12.18
C THR A 134 15.44 4.76 10.73
N HIS A 135 15.61 3.73 9.91
CA HIS A 135 15.17 3.80 8.50
C HIS A 135 13.66 4.09 8.39
N THR A 136 12.85 3.51 9.28
CA THR A 136 11.41 3.72 9.34
C THR A 136 11.05 5.17 9.69
N GLU A 137 11.75 5.77 10.65
CA GLU A 137 11.55 7.19 11.02
C GLU A 137 11.91 8.11 9.86
N ARG A 138 13.01 7.82 9.15
CA ARG A 138 13.42 8.59 7.97
C ARG A 138 12.38 8.50 6.85
N LEU A 139 11.82 7.31 6.60
CA LEU A 139 10.74 7.13 5.62
C LEU A 139 9.46 7.87 6.02
N THR A 140 9.15 7.90 7.32
CA THR A 140 7.99 8.64 7.84
C THR A 140 8.18 10.14 7.62
N LEU A 141 9.33 10.69 8.01
CA LEU A 141 9.64 12.11 7.78
C LEU A 141 9.65 12.46 6.29
N ALA A 142 10.27 11.63 5.44
CA ALA A 142 10.31 11.83 4.00
C ALA A 142 8.92 11.81 3.32
N ALA A 143 7.91 11.22 3.96
CA ALA A 143 6.54 11.21 3.44
C ALA A 143 5.81 12.55 3.65
N PHE A 144 6.25 13.38 4.60
CA PHE A 144 5.55 14.62 5.01
C PHE A 144 6.44 15.87 4.98
N ALA A 145 7.75 15.72 4.87
CA ALA A 145 8.73 16.78 4.96
C ALA A 145 9.89 16.56 3.98
N THR A 146 10.57 17.64 3.61
CA THR A 146 11.76 17.58 2.76
C THR A 146 13.00 17.56 3.64
N GLN A 147 13.94 16.65 3.38
CA GLN A 147 15.21 16.66 4.08
C GLN A 147 16.06 17.84 3.61
N THR A 148 16.39 18.75 4.53
CA THR A 148 17.21 19.95 4.25
C THR A 148 18.66 19.77 4.68
N ALA A 149 18.92 18.89 5.65
CA ALA A 149 20.25 18.47 6.09
C ALA A 149 20.23 17.02 6.62
N ASP A 150 21.38 16.47 6.99
CA ASP A 150 21.52 15.06 7.42
C ASP A 150 20.55 14.66 8.54
N HIS A 151 20.26 15.57 9.45
CA HIS A 151 19.37 15.38 10.60
C HIS A 151 18.26 16.43 10.70
N THR A 152 17.98 17.15 9.60
CA THR A 152 16.97 18.21 9.58
C THR A 152 16.01 18.03 8.42
N TRP A 153 14.72 18.11 8.73
CA TRP A 153 13.64 18.08 7.76
C TRP A 153 12.80 19.34 7.89
N ASN A 154 12.41 19.93 6.77
CA ASN A 154 11.51 21.07 6.75
C ASN A 154 10.11 20.64 6.35
N VAL A 155 9.12 21.05 7.15
CA VAL A 155 7.69 20.91 6.84
C VAL A 155 7.20 22.20 6.19
N SER A 156 6.46 22.05 5.10
CA SER A 156 5.87 23.17 4.37
C SER A 156 4.45 22.86 3.89
N PRO A 157 3.64 23.88 3.55
CA PRO A 157 2.30 23.66 3.00
C PRO A 157 2.29 22.74 1.78
N SER A 158 3.28 22.87 0.89
CA SER A 158 3.38 22.05 -0.31
C SER A 158 3.67 20.59 0.01
N THR A 159 4.59 20.30 0.93
CA THR A 159 4.92 18.92 1.34
C THR A 159 3.71 18.22 1.97
N LEU A 160 2.98 18.90 2.86
CA LEU A 160 1.78 18.32 3.50
C LEU A 160 0.62 18.16 2.51
N THR A 161 0.44 19.11 1.59
CA THR A 161 -0.59 19.01 0.54
C THR A 161 -0.28 17.86 -0.41
N ALA A 162 0.98 17.67 -0.78
CA ALA A 162 1.42 16.53 -1.60
C ALA A 162 1.19 15.19 -0.87
N ALA A 163 1.47 15.14 0.44
CA ALA A 163 1.19 13.96 1.26
C ALA A 163 -0.31 13.62 1.28
N LEU A 164 -1.18 14.62 1.46
CA LEU A 164 -2.64 14.45 1.34
C LEU A 164 -3.06 13.97 -0.06
N GLY A 165 -2.50 14.56 -1.12
CA GLY A 165 -2.75 14.14 -2.51
C GLY A 165 -2.32 12.69 -2.78
N ALA A 166 -1.26 12.22 -2.13
CA ALA A 166 -0.82 10.83 -2.15
C ALA A 166 -1.71 9.89 -1.29
N GLY A 167 -2.71 10.44 -0.59
CA GLY A 167 -3.63 9.72 0.27
C GLY A 167 -3.07 9.35 1.64
N ARG A 168 -2.06 10.09 2.13
CA ARG A 168 -1.54 9.96 3.50
C ARG A 168 -2.45 10.64 4.50
N ASP A 169 -2.48 10.12 5.72
CA ASP A 169 -3.21 10.72 6.81
C ASP A 169 -2.28 11.63 7.62
N LEU A 170 -2.67 12.90 7.79
CA LEU A 170 -1.89 13.82 8.58
C LEU A 170 -1.95 13.50 10.08
N THR A 171 -2.86 12.63 10.55
CA THR A 171 -2.87 12.21 11.97
C THR A 171 -1.68 11.31 12.28
N GLU A 172 -1.28 10.46 11.32
CA GLU A 172 -0.10 9.60 11.45
C GLU A 172 1.15 10.44 11.69
N PHE A 173 1.26 11.58 10.99
CA PHE A 173 2.36 12.50 11.15
C PHE A 173 2.35 13.23 12.51
N THR A 174 1.20 13.74 12.95
CA THR A 174 1.09 14.39 14.27
C THR A 174 1.35 13.41 15.41
N ASP A 175 0.85 12.18 15.31
CA ASP A 175 1.07 11.14 16.32
C ASP A 175 2.53 10.68 16.34
N PHE A 176 3.18 10.65 15.17
CA PHE A 176 4.62 10.40 15.06
C PHE A 176 5.43 11.48 15.79
N LEU A 177 5.11 12.76 15.57
CA LEU A 177 5.80 13.88 16.21
C LEU A 177 5.53 13.93 17.72
N HIS A 178 4.27 13.80 18.17
CA HIS A 178 3.93 13.82 19.60
C HIS A 178 4.63 12.73 20.40
N ARG A 179 4.84 11.55 19.82
CA ARG A 179 5.54 10.44 20.49
C ARG A 179 7.03 10.67 20.69
N ARG A 180 7.65 11.60 19.94
CA ARG A 180 9.11 11.75 19.83
C ARG A 180 9.62 13.15 20.14
N ALA A 181 8.73 14.14 20.10
CA ALA A 181 9.08 15.52 20.36
C ALA A 181 9.49 15.68 21.82
N GLU A 182 10.66 16.27 22.04
CA GLU A 182 11.15 16.61 23.38
C GLU A 182 10.25 17.67 24.05
N HIS A 183 9.67 18.55 23.23
CA HIS A 183 8.84 19.67 23.65
C HIS A 183 7.46 19.61 22.98
N GLU A 184 6.50 20.39 23.48
CA GLU A 184 5.21 20.56 22.81
C GLU A 184 5.39 21.07 21.37
N LEU A 185 4.51 20.61 20.48
CA LEU A 185 4.56 21.02 19.08
C LEU A 185 4.22 22.51 18.95
N PRO A 186 4.99 23.30 18.17
CA PRO A 186 4.69 24.70 17.94
C PRO A 186 3.29 24.92 17.36
N SER A 187 2.61 25.97 17.81
CA SER A 187 1.30 26.37 17.28
C SER A 187 1.32 26.73 15.79
N THR A 188 2.50 27.09 15.26
CA THR A 188 2.70 27.30 13.83
C THR A 188 2.51 26.02 13.03
N LEU A 189 2.97 24.87 13.53
CA LEU A 189 2.81 23.58 12.88
C LEU A 189 1.35 23.10 12.95
N THR A 190 0.69 23.23 14.11
CA THR A 190 -0.71 22.80 14.26
C THR A 190 -1.64 23.60 13.36
N THR A 191 -1.47 24.94 13.33
CA THR A 191 -2.22 25.84 12.44
C THR A 191 -2.01 25.47 10.97
N LEU A 192 -0.77 25.18 10.56
CA LEU A 192 -0.47 24.76 9.20
C LEU A 192 -1.18 23.44 8.83
N ILE A 193 -1.12 22.45 9.71
CA ILE A 193 -1.76 21.15 9.48
C ILE A 193 -3.28 21.30 9.35
N ASP A 194 -3.91 22.09 10.21
CA ASP A 194 -5.36 22.35 10.17
C ASP A 194 -5.77 23.09 8.89
N ASP A 195 -4.98 24.07 8.46
CA ASP A 195 -5.18 24.78 7.19
C ASP A 195 -5.10 23.84 5.98
N VAL A 196 -4.10 22.97 5.96
CA VAL A 196 -3.91 21.99 4.88
C VAL A 196 -5.03 20.94 4.89
N ARG A 197 -5.45 20.45 6.05
CA ARG A 197 -6.62 19.55 6.19
C ARG A 197 -7.88 20.21 5.67
N ARG A 198 -8.15 21.45 6.09
CA ARG A 198 -9.33 22.21 5.69
C ARG A 198 -9.39 22.40 4.18
N ARG A 199 -8.26 22.71 3.53
CA ARG A 199 -8.19 22.86 2.07
C ARG A 199 -8.28 21.52 1.34
N GLY A 200 -7.61 20.48 1.84
CA GLY A 200 -7.64 19.13 1.26
C GLY A 200 -9.04 18.51 1.25
N ALA A 201 -9.88 18.86 2.23
CA ALA A 201 -11.27 18.40 2.30
C ALA A 201 -12.23 19.13 1.34
N GLN A 202 -11.78 20.14 0.60
CA GLN A 202 -12.64 20.92 -0.31
C GLN A 202 -12.84 20.27 -1.68
N LEU A 203 -12.03 19.26 -2.01
CA LEU A 203 -12.07 18.59 -3.31
C LEU A 203 -12.46 17.13 -3.13
N ILE A 204 -13.40 16.67 -3.95
CA ILE A 204 -13.80 15.25 -4.01
C ILE A 204 -13.67 14.82 -5.46
N ASP A 205 -12.74 13.89 -5.71
CA ASP A 205 -12.65 13.22 -7.00
C ASP A 205 -13.87 12.30 -7.20
N ARG A 206 -14.61 12.54 -8.28
CA ARG A 206 -15.80 11.76 -8.68
C ARG A 206 -15.53 10.87 -9.90
N GLY A 207 -14.28 10.75 -10.33
CA GLY A 207 -13.85 9.93 -11.45
C GLY A 207 -13.98 10.64 -12.80
N HIS A 208 -13.80 9.85 -13.85
CA HIS A 208 -13.80 10.34 -15.23
C HIS A 208 -15.23 10.48 -15.76
N LEU A 209 -15.50 11.58 -16.47
CA LEU A 209 -16.70 11.76 -17.26
C LEU A 209 -16.33 11.85 -18.73
N ARG A 210 -17.07 11.17 -19.60
CA ARG A 210 -16.99 11.42 -21.04
C ARG A 210 -17.80 12.68 -21.34
N VAL A 211 -17.15 13.65 -21.96
CA VAL A 211 -17.75 14.94 -22.30
C VAL A 211 -18.18 14.91 -23.76
N ILE A 212 -19.44 15.27 -24.01
CA ILE A 212 -20.04 15.31 -25.35
C ILE A 212 -20.47 16.74 -25.61
N GLU A 213 -19.92 17.34 -26.66
CA GLU A 213 -20.32 18.66 -27.13
C GLU A 213 -21.57 18.57 -28.00
N CYS A 214 -22.57 19.39 -27.69
CA CYS A 214 -23.75 19.58 -28.52
C CYS A 214 -23.57 20.80 -29.44
N ALA A 215 -24.26 20.77 -30.59
CA ALA A 215 -24.25 21.86 -31.55
C ALA A 215 -24.75 23.18 -30.94
N ASP A 216 -25.77 23.12 -30.10
CA ASP A 216 -26.38 24.26 -29.42
C ASP A 216 -26.92 23.89 -28.02
N PRO A 217 -27.21 24.90 -27.16
CA PRO A 217 -27.74 24.65 -25.82
C PRO A 217 -29.12 23.98 -25.77
N ALA A 218 -29.96 24.20 -26.78
CA ALA A 218 -31.30 23.60 -26.82
C ALA A 218 -31.21 22.09 -27.05
N THR A 219 -30.28 21.64 -27.89
CA THR A 219 -29.97 20.23 -28.11
C THR A 219 -29.44 19.57 -26.83
N ALA A 220 -28.51 20.22 -26.13
CA ALA A 220 -27.99 19.72 -24.85
C ALA A 220 -29.12 19.59 -23.80
N MET A 221 -29.98 20.60 -23.69
CA MET A 221 -31.12 20.58 -22.78
C MET A 221 -32.16 19.52 -23.14
N LEU A 222 -32.47 19.34 -24.44
CA LEU A 222 -33.37 18.30 -24.92
C LEU A 222 -32.88 16.91 -24.51
N ILE A 223 -31.61 16.63 -24.75
CA ILE A 223 -30.99 15.34 -24.41
C ILE A 223 -30.88 15.17 -22.89
N ALA A 224 -30.53 16.21 -22.12
CA ALA A 224 -30.43 16.12 -20.67
C ALA A 224 -31.79 15.96 -19.96
N SER A 225 -32.87 16.46 -20.58
CA SER A 225 -34.21 16.43 -20.00
C SER A 225 -35.05 15.21 -20.40
N ASP A 226 -34.68 14.52 -21.48
CA ASP A 226 -35.41 13.33 -21.93
C ASP A 226 -35.38 12.19 -20.89
N ARG A 227 -36.52 11.51 -20.76
CA ARG A 227 -36.75 10.52 -19.71
C ARG A 227 -35.82 9.31 -19.80
N ARG A 228 -35.26 9.01 -20.98
CA ARG A 228 -34.39 7.85 -21.24
C ARG A 228 -32.92 8.17 -20.95
N THR A 229 -32.52 9.43 -21.08
CA THR A 229 -31.12 9.89 -20.99
C THR A 229 -30.83 10.66 -19.72
N ARG A 230 -31.82 11.28 -19.08
CA ARG A 230 -31.66 12.13 -17.88
C ARG A 230 -30.97 11.44 -16.69
N GLN A 231 -31.08 10.12 -16.55
CA GLN A 231 -30.37 9.37 -15.50
C GLN A 231 -28.96 8.94 -15.90
N LEU A 232 -28.62 9.03 -17.19
CA LEU A 232 -27.39 8.54 -17.78
C LEU A 232 -26.41 9.67 -18.11
N CYS A 233 -26.89 10.91 -18.23
CA CYS A 233 -26.08 12.10 -18.48
C CYS A 233 -26.45 13.26 -17.53
N GLY A 234 -25.50 14.18 -17.34
CA GLY A 234 -25.72 15.45 -16.68
C GLY A 234 -25.28 16.60 -17.58
N LEU A 235 -25.94 17.75 -17.48
CA LEU A 235 -25.55 18.95 -18.20
C LEU A 235 -24.26 19.53 -17.59
N LEU A 236 -23.27 19.82 -18.42
CA LEU A 236 -22.01 20.47 -18.06
C LEU A 236 -21.96 21.84 -18.75
N GLY A 237 -22.30 22.90 -18.02
CA GLY A 237 -22.51 24.24 -18.62
C GLY A 237 -23.71 24.23 -19.57
N ASP A 238 -23.64 25.01 -20.65
CA ASP A 238 -24.82 25.24 -21.49
C ASP A 238 -24.93 24.27 -22.67
N ARG A 239 -23.81 23.71 -23.14
CA ARG A 239 -23.76 22.93 -24.40
C ARG A 239 -23.07 21.57 -24.29
N PHE A 240 -22.59 21.18 -23.11
CA PHE A 240 -21.91 19.90 -22.94
C PHE A 240 -22.73 18.95 -22.08
N LEU A 241 -22.56 17.66 -22.36
CA LEU A 241 -23.14 16.57 -21.58
C LEU A 241 -22.02 15.72 -21.00
N GLY A 242 -22.07 15.47 -19.70
CA GLY A 242 -21.21 14.54 -19.00
C GLY A 242 -21.89 13.18 -18.87
N VAL A 243 -21.22 12.12 -19.31
CA VAL A 243 -21.69 10.74 -19.21
C VAL A 243 -20.66 9.92 -18.45
N GLN A 244 -21.10 9.20 -17.42
CA GLN A 244 -20.22 8.27 -16.71
C GLN A 244 -19.87 7.08 -17.62
N PRO A 245 -18.61 6.61 -17.67
CA PRO A 245 -18.19 5.53 -18.56
C PRO A 245 -19.04 4.26 -18.44
N GLU A 246 -19.49 3.93 -17.23
CA GLU A 246 -20.39 2.80 -16.93
C GLU A 246 -21.76 2.89 -17.62
N HIS A 247 -22.22 4.11 -17.96
CA HIS A 247 -23.51 4.36 -18.60
C HIS A 247 -23.41 4.58 -20.10
N GLU A 248 -22.21 4.64 -20.69
CA GLU A 248 -21.99 5.06 -22.07
C GLU A 248 -22.78 4.21 -23.08
N SER A 249 -22.73 2.88 -22.96
CA SER A 249 -23.42 1.98 -23.90
C SER A 249 -24.94 2.17 -23.89
N LYS A 250 -25.52 2.31 -22.68
CA LYS A 250 -26.95 2.58 -22.51
C LYS A 250 -27.32 3.96 -23.04
N PHE A 251 -26.48 4.96 -22.79
CA PHE A 251 -26.68 6.32 -23.25
C PHE A 251 -26.65 6.42 -24.78
N ARG A 252 -25.67 5.79 -25.44
CA ARG A 252 -25.60 5.72 -26.92
C ARG A 252 -26.87 5.09 -27.52
N THR A 253 -27.36 4.01 -26.91
CA THR A 253 -28.60 3.35 -27.34
C THR A 253 -29.82 4.26 -27.15
N ALA A 254 -29.89 5.01 -26.06
CA ALA A 254 -30.96 5.97 -25.80
C ALA A 254 -30.91 7.17 -26.75
N LEU A 255 -29.72 7.69 -27.05
CA LEU A 255 -29.49 8.75 -28.03
C LEU A 255 -29.96 8.37 -29.43
N LEU A 256 -29.64 7.15 -29.89
CA LEU A 256 -30.11 6.66 -31.20
C LEU A 256 -31.63 6.64 -31.27
N LYS A 257 -32.31 6.27 -30.18
CA LYS A 257 -33.78 6.30 -30.09
C LYS A 257 -34.36 7.72 -30.05
N LEU A 258 -33.54 8.73 -29.76
CA LEU A 258 -33.88 10.15 -29.85
C LEU A 258 -33.53 10.77 -31.22
N GLY A 259 -32.92 9.99 -32.12
CA GLY A 259 -32.52 10.43 -33.45
C GLY A 259 -31.11 11.04 -33.53
N PHE A 260 -30.32 10.97 -32.46
CA PHE A 260 -28.95 11.48 -32.44
C PHE A 260 -27.94 10.35 -32.58
N GLY A 261 -27.07 10.44 -33.60
CA GLY A 261 -25.94 9.54 -33.79
C GLY A 261 -24.66 10.15 -33.19
N LEU A 262 -24.12 9.52 -32.14
CA LEU A 262 -22.80 9.89 -31.61
C LEU A 262 -21.73 9.00 -32.25
N PRO A 263 -20.82 9.53 -33.08
CA PRO A 263 -19.74 8.74 -33.65
C PRO A 263 -18.84 8.11 -32.57
N ALA A 264 -18.24 6.96 -32.89
CA ALA A 264 -17.12 6.46 -32.10
C ALA A 264 -15.89 7.27 -32.50
N GLU A 265 -15.14 7.75 -31.51
CA GLU A 265 -13.76 8.18 -31.72
C GLU A 265 -12.85 6.95 -31.72
#